data_AF-A0A2G0W832-F1
#
_entry.id   AF-A0A2G0W832-F1
#
_cell.length_a   1.000
_cell.length_b   1.000
_cell.length_c   1.000
_cell.angle_alpha   90.00
_cell.angle_beta   90.00
_cell.angle_gamma   90.00
#
_symmetry.space_group_name_H-M   'P 1'
#
loop_
_entity.id
_entity.type
_entity.pdbx_description
1 polymer ?
#
loop_
_entity_poly.entity_id
_entity_poly.type
_entity_poly.pdbx_seq_one_letter_code
_entity_poly.pdbx_strand_id
1 'polypeptide(L)'
;MLEDVFDPKDQRNIIDKIGAFDVFIMFAWGNDGSIPSAARIDVANADRSKHFNASSIRDTWSSYEDAVAKTKRYAKLFADDLSKMKPV
;
A
#
# COMPACT_ATOMS: atom_id res chain seq x y z
N MET A 1 18.29 -3.83 15.08
CA MET A 1 16.96 -3.61 14.46
C MET A 1 16.80 -4.67 13.40
N LEU A 2 15.74 -5.47 13.44
CA LEU A 2 15.39 -6.35 12.33
C LEU A 2 14.86 -5.46 11.20
N GLU A 3 15.31 -5.69 9.97
CA GLU A 3 14.88 -4.93 8.80
C GLU A 3 13.48 -5.37 8.36
N ASP A 4 12.64 -4.42 7.95
CA ASP A 4 11.34 -4.73 7.35
C ASP A 4 11.56 -5.40 5.98
N VAL A 5 11.26 -6.71 5.89
CA VAL A 5 11.34 -7.46 4.64
C VAL A 5 10.00 -7.44 3.95
N PHE A 6 9.99 -6.92 2.72
CA PHE A 6 8.81 -6.83 1.86
C PHE A 6 8.89 -7.92 0.79
N ASP A 7 8.17 -9.02 1.00
CA ASP A 7 8.11 -10.12 0.02
C ASP A 7 6.98 -9.87 -0.99
N PRO A 8 7.28 -9.60 -2.28
CA PRO A 8 6.25 -9.37 -3.31
C PRO A 8 5.40 -10.60 -3.61
N LYS A 9 5.84 -11.80 -3.20
CA LYS A 9 5.10 -13.05 -3.40
C LYS A 9 4.23 -13.42 -2.20
N ASP A 10 4.26 -12.65 -1.11
CA ASP A 10 3.40 -12.91 0.04
C ASP A 10 1.92 -12.78 -0.37
N GLN A 11 1.17 -13.85 -0.16
CA GLN A 11 -0.27 -13.92 -0.49
C GLN A 11 -1.14 -12.94 0.31
N ARG A 12 -0.61 -12.37 1.40
CA ARG A 12 -1.27 -11.34 2.21
C ARG A 12 -1.05 -9.94 1.64
N ASN A 13 -0.23 -9.78 0.61
CA ASN A 13 -0.20 -8.54 -0.17
C ASN A 13 -1.55 -8.34 -0.87
N ILE A 14 -1.92 -7.08 -1.07
CA ILE A 14 -3.21 -6.72 -1.63
C ILE A 14 -3.01 -6.08 -3.00
N ILE A 15 -3.76 -6.61 -3.96
CA ILE A 15 -3.97 -5.99 -5.27
C ILE A 15 -5.43 -5.52 -5.29
N ASP A 16 -5.65 -4.23 -5.49
CA ASP A 16 -6.98 -3.61 -5.49
C ASP A 16 -7.11 -2.61 -6.65
N LYS A 17 -8.31 -2.10 -6.87
CA LYS A 17 -8.60 -1.04 -7.84
C LYS A 17 -9.40 0.08 -7.19
N ILE A 18 -8.99 1.33 -7.43
CA ILE A 18 -9.73 2.52 -7.04
C ILE A 18 -10.01 3.34 -8.29
N GLY A 19 -11.23 3.19 -8.84
CA GLY A 19 -11.59 3.79 -10.12
C GLY A 19 -10.71 3.25 -11.25
N ALA A 20 -9.96 4.15 -11.91
CA ALA A 20 -9.02 3.80 -12.97
C ALA A 20 -7.59 3.53 -12.46
N PHE A 21 -7.36 3.54 -11.15
CA PHE A 21 -6.05 3.35 -10.54
C PHE A 21 -5.90 1.92 -10.00
N ASP A 22 -4.81 1.27 -10.38
CA ASP A 22 -4.35 0.02 -9.79
C ASP A 22 -3.62 0.33 -8.48
N VAL A 23 -3.94 -0.43 -7.44
CA VAL A 23 -3.38 -0.27 -6.10
C VAL A 23 -2.69 -1.56 -5.70
N PHE A 24 -1.42 -1.44 -5.31
CA PHE A 24 -0.66 -2.53 -4.72
C PHE A 24 -0.23 -2.16 -3.31
N ILE A 25 -0.56 -3.00 -2.35
CA ILE A 25 -0.19 -2.84 -0.95
C ILE A 25 0.61 -4.06 -0.53
N MET A 26 1.88 -3.84 -0.22
CA MET A 26 2.72 -4.85 0.38
C MET A 26 2.83 -4.63 1.87
N PHE A 27 2.85 -5.72 2.63
CA PHE A 27 3.15 -5.66 4.05
C PHE A 27 4.52 -6.28 4.33
N ALA A 28 5.15 -5.82 5.39
CA ALA A 28 6.31 -6.46 6.00
C ALA A 28 5.90 -6.97 7.37
N TRP A 29 6.50 -8.09 7.78
CA TRP A 29 6.28 -8.69 9.08
C TRP A 29 7.62 -8.80 9.80
N GLY A 30 7.63 -8.48 11.09
CA GLY A 30 8.67 -8.99 11.98
C GLY A 30 8.56 -10.51 12.10
N ASN A 31 9.68 -11.17 12.43
CA ASN A 31 9.89 -12.63 12.35
C ASN A 31 8.69 -13.53 12.65
N ASP A 32 7.78 -13.16 13.56
CA ASP A 32 6.65 -13.99 13.99
C ASP A 32 5.31 -13.21 14.15
N GLY A 33 5.18 -12.03 13.55
CA GLY A 33 4.03 -11.14 13.78
C GLY A 33 2.77 -11.57 13.01
N SER A 34 1.64 -11.77 13.70
CA SER A 34 0.31 -11.77 13.08
C SER A 34 -0.11 -10.38 12.57
N ILE A 35 0.55 -9.34 13.08
CA ILE A 35 0.36 -7.94 12.74
C ILE A 35 1.57 -7.48 11.93
N PRO A 36 1.35 -6.84 10.76
CA PRO A 36 2.45 -6.32 9.96
C PRO A 36 3.20 -5.20 10.69
N SER A 37 4.52 -5.13 10.52
CA SER A 37 5.37 -4.07 11.08
C SER A 37 5.34 -2.80 10.22
N ALA A 38 5.19 -2.96 8.90
CA ALA A 38 5.18 -1.86 7.95
C ALA A 38 4.38 -2.22 6.69
N ALA A 39 4.06 -1.20 5.88
CA ALA A 39 3.52 -1.38 4.54
C ALA A 39 4.24 -0.54 3.47
N ARG A 40 4.13 -0.96 2.22
CA ARG A 40 4.40 -0.16 1.03
C ARG A 40 3.11 -0.05 0.24
N ILE A 41 2.81 1.13 -0.28
CA ILE A 41 1.68 1.36 -1.17
C ILE A 41 2.23 1.88 -2.48
N ASP A 42 1.77 1.31 -3.59
CA ASP A 42 1.97 1.82 -4.93
C ASP A 42 0.60 2.00 -5.58
N VAL A 43 0.33 3.21 -6.08
CA VAL A 43 -0.90 3.57 -6.78
C VAL A 43 -0.52 4.10 -8.15
N ALA A 44 -0.90 3.35 -9.18
CA ALA A 44 -0.57 3.65 -10.56
C ALA A 44 -1.84 3.64 -11.41
N ASN A 45 -1.76 4.22 -12.60
CA ASN A 45 -2.78 4.06 -13.62
C ASN A 45 -2.07 3.66 -14.91
N ALA A 46 -2.44 2.52 -15.49
CA ALA A 46 -1.80 2.02 -16.70
C ALA A 46 -1.82 3.02 -17.88
N ASP A 47 -2.83 3.89 -17.91
CA ASP A 47 -3.04 4.89 -18.95
C ASP A 47 -2.43 6.27 -18.60
N ARG A 48 -1.85 6.44 -17.39
CA ARG A 48 -1.18 7.69 -16.98
C ARG A 48 0.27 7.41 -16.59
N SER A 49 1.19 8.26 -17.04
CA SER A 49 2.63 8.16 -16.67
C SER A 49 2.93 8.46 -15.20
N LYS A 50 1.93 8.88 -14.41
CA LYS A 50 2.08 9.25 -13.00
C LYS A 50 1.65 8.11 -12.09
N HIS A 51 2.52 7.81 -11.14
CA HIS A 51 2.23 6.94 -10.00
C HIS A 51 2.55 7.67 -8.69
N PHE A 52 1.94 7.23 -7.60
CA PHE A 52 2.37 7.57 -6.25
C PHE A 52 2.79 6.32 -5.52
N ASN A 53 3.96 6.39 -4.90
CA ASN A 53 4.43 5.37 -4.00
C ASN A 53 4.67 5.95 -2.61
N ALA A 54 4.47 5.11 -1.60
CA ALA A 54 4.86 5.37 -0.23
C ALA A 54 5.58 4.14 0.30
N SER A 55 6.86 4.33 0.62
CA SER A 55 7.71 3.26 1.13
C SER A 55 7.76 3.31 2.66
N SER A 56 7.51 2.18 3.33
CA SER A 56 7.66 2.03 4.79
C SER A 56 6.67 2.89 5.61
N ILE A 57 5.38 2.75 5.33
CA ILE A 57 4.32 3.22 6.21
C ILE A 57 4.38 2.41 7.50
N ARG A 58 4.75 3.08 8.59
CA ARG A 58 4.77 2.52 9.95
C ARG A 58 3.71 3.23 10.76
N ASP A 59 2.73 2.47 11.23
CA ASP A 59 1.71 2.93 12.16
C ASP A 59 1.58 1.90 13.28
N THR A 60 0.85 2.22 14.35
CA THR A 60 0.44 1.21 15.34
C THR A 60 -0.85 0.57 14.83
N TRP A 61 -0.73 -0.68 14.41
CA TRP A 61 -1.82 -1.49 13.88
C TRP A 61 -2.30 -2.46 14.97
N SER A 62 -3.61 -2.62 15.12
CA SER A 62 -4.16 -3.52 16.15
C SER A 62 -4.35 -4.95 15.64
N SER A 63 -4.47 -5.13 14.32
CA SER A 63 -4.57 -6.42 13.64
C SER A 63 -4.14 -6.28 12.17
N TYR A 64 -4.09 -7.39 11.44
CA TYR A 64 -3.92 -7.36 9.99
C TYR A 64 -5.08 -6.66 9.28
N GLU A 65 -6.33 -6.88 9.72
CA GLU A 65 -7.52 -6.26 9.13
C GLU A 65 -7.53 -4.74 9.34
N ASP A 66 -7.13 -4.27 10.53
CA ASP A 66 -6.90 -2.84 10.80
C ASP A 66 -5.83 -2.29 9.85
N ALA A 67 -4.76 -3.07 9.63
CA ALA A 67 -3.72 -2.70 8.70
C ALA A 67 -4.19 -2.52 7.26
N VAL A 68 -4.95 -3.49 6.77
CA VAL A 68 -5.60 -3.42 5.47
C VAL A 68 -6.54 -2.22 5.38
N ALA A 69 -7.37 -2.00 6.40
CA ALA A 69 -8.34 -0.90 6.39
C ALA A 69 -7.65 0.47 6.32
N LYS A 70 -6.58 0.68 7.12
CA LYS A 70 -5.82 1.93 7.12
C LYS A 70 -5.05 2.14 5.82
N THR A 71 -4.34 1.13 5.30
CA THR A 71 -3.58 1.28 4.05
C THR A 71 -4.48 1.48 2.85
N LYS A 72 -5.65 0.84 2.79
CA LYS A 72 -6.64 1.13 1.75
C LYS A 72 -7.13 2.59 1.78
N ARG A 73 -7.29 3.18 2.97
CA ARG A 73 -7.61 4.62 3.08
C ARG A 73 -6.48 5.50 2.54
N TYR A 74 -5.22 5.20 2.84
CA TYR A 74 -4.08 5.91 2.26
C TYR A 74 -4.01 5.76 0.74
N ALA A 75 -4.20 4.54 0.22
CA ALA A 75 -4.25 4.30 -1.22
C ALA A 75 -5.36 5.10 -1.90
N LYS A 76 -6.54 5.23 -1.26
CA LYS A 76 -7.62 6.08 -1.76
C LYS A 76 -7.21 7.55 -1.82
N LEU A 77 -6.53 8.06 -0.79
CA LEU A 77 -6.04 9.45 -0.80
C LEU A 77 -5.05 9.68 -1.96
N PHE A 78 -4.14 8.73 -2.21
CA PHE A 78 -3.22 8.81 -3.35
C PHE A 78 -3.95 8.75 -4.70
N ALA A 79 -4.93 7.87 -4.85
CA ALA A 79 -5.76 7.79 -6.06
C ALA A 79 -6.56 9.07 -6.28
N ASP A 80 -7.16 9.62 -5.23
CA ASP A 80 -7.89 10.89 -5.29
C ASP A 80 -6.97 12.03 -5.72
N ASP A 81 -5.74 12.08 -5.21
CA ASP A 81 -4.78 13.12 -5.59
C ASP A 81 -4.27 12.94 -7.03
N LEU A 82 -3.98 11.72 -7.48
CA LEU A 82 -3.65 11.44 -8.89
C LEU A 82 -4.79 11.79 -9.83
N SER A 83 -6.05 11.59 -9.40
CA SER A 83 -7.22 11.91 -10.21
C SER A 83 -7.30 13.41 -10.51
N LYS A 84 -6.88 14.25 -9.57
CA LYS A 84 -6.85 15.72 -9.69
C LYS A 84 -5.65 16.22 -10.50
N MET A 85 -4.62 15.40 -10.66
CA MET A 85 -3.48 15.76 -11.49
C MET A 85 -3.85 15.76 -12.97
N LYS A 86 -3.52 16.85 -13.66
CA LYS A 86 -3.64 16.90 -15.12
C LYS A 86 -2.75 15.80 -15.75
N PRO A 87 -3.25 15.08 -16.78
CA PRO A 87 -2.40 14.26 -17.63
C PRO A 87 -1.28 15.14 -18.19
N VAL A 88 -0.06 14.60 -18.26
CA VAL A 88 1.08 15.28 -18.90
C VAL A 88 1.04 14.96 -20.37
#